data_AF-A0A6B3HMK6-F1
#
_entry.id   AF-A0A6B3HMK6-F1
#
_cell.length_a   1.000
_cell.length_b   1.000
_cell.length_c   1.000
_cell.angle_alpha   90.00
_cell.angle_beta   90.00
_cell.angle_gamma   90.00
#
_symmetry.space_group_name_H-M   'P 1'
#
loop_
_entity.id
_entity.type
_entity.pdbx_description
1 polymer ?
#
loop_
_entity_poly.entity_id
_entity_poly.type
_entity_poly.pdbx_seq_one_letter_code
_entity_poly.pdbx_strand_id
1 'polypeptide(L)'
;GLAAAAALAVPAANASAQPAPKTFSATELNRTVDSVRTADIGGTAWYVDNASGKVVVTVDSTVSQAEIAKIENEAGANADALVVKHTPGKFSKLIAGGEAITTGGARCSLGFNVQDGAGTKYALTAGHCTNIGSSWSIGTTTGSSFPGNDYGIIRHSDPGAADGRVYLYNGGYQEITTAADPSVGQSVQRSGSTTGLHGGSVTGLNATVNYGADGIVSGLIQTNVCAEP
;
A
#
# COMPACT_ATOMS: atom_id res chain seq x y z
N GLY A 1 -19.27 82.92 37.38
CA GLY A 1 -18.97 82.16 36.15
C GLY A 1 -19.00 80.68 36.49
N LEU A 2 -19.70 79.88 35.68
CA LEU A 2 -19.96 78.47 35.95
C LEU A 2 -18.69 77.60 35.92
N ALA A 3 -18.68 76.58 36.77
CA ALA A 3 -17.66 75.53 36.89
C ALA A 3 -17.76 74.49 35.76
N ALA A 4 -16.64 73.88 35.39
CA ALA A 4 -16.61 72.64 34.62
C ALA A 4 -15.43 71.77 35.09
N ALA A 5 -15.73 70.68 35.81
CA ALA A 5 -14.80 69.61 36.11
C ALA A 5 -14.99 68.51 35.05
N ALA A 6 -13.97 68.28 34.21
CA ALA A 6 -13.98 67.20 33.24
C ALA A 6 -13.46 65.92 33.90
N ALA A 7 -14.35 64.95 34.12
CA ALA A 7 -13.97 63.60 34.52
C ALA A 7 -13.60 62.79 33.27
N LEU A 8 -12.32 62.41 33.17
CA LEU A 8 -11.82 61.49 32.14
C LEU A 8 -12.17 60.05 32.57
N ALA A 9 -13.21 59.48 31.97
CA ALA A 9 -13.50 58.05 32.08
C ALA A 9 -12.55 57.28 31.16
N VAL A 10 -11.58 56.57 31.74
CA VAL A 10 -10.74 55.61 31.01
C VAL A 10 -11.56 54.34 30.80
N PRO A 11 -11.78 53.86 29.56
CA PRO A 11 -12.39 52.56 29.35
C PRO A 11 -11.46 51.48 29.91
N ALA A 12 -11.89 50.79 30.97
CA ALA A 12 -11.25 49.55 31.38
C ALA A 12 -11.53 48.51 30.28
N ALA A 13 -10.59 48.36 29.35
CA ALA A 13 -10.56 47.22 28.45
C ALA A 13 -10.33 45.96 29.29
N ASN A 14 -11.40 45.27 29.65
CA ASN A 14 -11.34 43.91 30.16
C ASN A 14 -10.84 43.01 29.03
N ALA A 15 -9.52 42.93 28.87
CA ALA A 15 -8.90 41.87 28.10
C ALA A 15 -9.19 40.56 28.82
N SER A 16 -10.26 39.87 28.42
CA SER A 16 -10.48 38.48 28.80
C SER A 16 -9.27 37.69 28.30
N ALA A 17 -8.37 37.34 29.22
CA ALA A 17 -7.22 36.49 28.95
C ALA A 17 -7.75 35.19 28.35
N GLN A 18 -7.55 35.01 27.05
CA GLN A 18 -7.88 33.77 26.38
C GLN A 18 -7.09 32.65 27.09
N PRO A 19 -7.74 31.57 27.54
CA PRO A 19 -7.03 30.48 28.21
C PRO A 19 -5.85 30.05 27.36
N ALA A 20 -4.67 29.92 27.97
CA ALA A 20 -3.50 29.39 27.28
C ALA A 20 -3.87 28.03 26.64
N PRO A 21 -3.43 27.75 25.41
CA PRO A 21 -3.72 26.47 24.77
C PRO A 21 -3.36 25.32 25.71
N LYS A 22 -4.29 24.37 25.92
CA LYS A 22 -4.03 23.17 26.73
C LYS A 22 -2.83 22.44 26.14
N THR A 23 -1.75 22.38 26.91
CA THR A 23 -0.53 21.64 26.57
C THR A 23 -0.64 20.23 27.12
N PHE A 24 -0.27 19.23 26.32
CA PHE A 24 -0.29 17.82 26.72
C PHE A 24 1.11 17.35 27.07
N SER A 25 1.24 16.62 28.18
CA SER A 25 2.46 15.93 28.54
C SER A 25 2.75 14.76 27.59
N ALA A 26 4.01 14.30 27.55
CA ALA A 26 4.39 13.12 26.76
C ALA A 26 3.56 11.87 27.13
N THR A 27 3.22 11.71 28.41
CA THR A 27 2.39 10.60 28.89
C THR A 27 0.95 10.72 28.38
N GLU A 28 0.38 11.93 28.34
CA GLU A 28 -0.96 12.15 27.76
C GLU A 28 -0.96 11.89 26.25
N LEU A 29 0.06 12.37 25.52
CA LEU A 29 0.20 12.12 24.08
C LEU A 29 0.35 10.62 23.77
N ASN A 30 1.12 9.87 24.56
CA ASN A 30 1.22 8.42 24.40
C ASN A 30 -0.13 7.73 24.66
N ARG A 31 -0.90 8.15 25.67
CA ARG A 31 -2.26 7.62 25.88
C ARG A 31 -3.20 7.94 24.73
N THR A 32 -3.09 9.12 24.12
CA THR A 32 -3.84 9.45 22.89
C THR A 32 -3.41 8.59 21.71
N VAL A 33 -2.11 8.27 21.57
CA VAL A 33 -1.66 7.31 20.56
C VAL A 33 -2.26 5.92 20.81
N ASP A 34 -2.30 5.47 22.07
CA ASP A 34 -2.89 4.20 22.44
C ASP A 34 -4.40 4.17 22.19
N SER A 35 -5.12 5.29 22.33
CA SER A 35 -6.54 5.35 22.00
C SER A 35 -6.81 5.21 20.50
N VAL A 36 -5.96 5.79 19.64
CA VAL A 36 -6.04 5.58 18.18
C VAL A 36 -5.80 4.11 17.84
N ARG A 37 -4.85 3.45 18.52
CA ARG A 37 -4.61 2.00 18.37
C ARG A 37 -5.81 1.17 18.80
N THR A 38 -6.38 1.46 19.96
CA THR A 38 -7.54 0.75 20.52
C THR A 38 -8.79 0.91 19.65
N ALA A 39 -8.97 2.08 19.02
CA ALA A 39 -10.08 2.31 18.12
C ALA A 39 -10.06 1.38 16.89
N ASP A 40 -8.89 0.89 16.48
CA ASP A 40 -8.67 -0.09 15.41
C ASP A 40 -9.44 0.23 14.12
N ILE A 41 -9.30 1.47 13.66
CA ILE A 41 -9.95 1.97 12.44
C ILE A 41 -8.97 1.86 11.27
N GLY A 42 -9.27 0.97 10.33
CA GLY A 42 -8.57 0.90 9.05
C GLY A 42 -8.68 2.24 8.29
N GLY A 43 -7.64 2.61 7.55
CA GLY A 43 -7.61 3.90 6.85
C GLY A 43 -7.10 5.07 7.70
N THR A 44 -6.46 4.79 8.85
CA THR A 44 -5.85 5.80 9.72
C THR A 44 -4.32 5.66 9.79
N ALA A 45 -3.63 6.79 9.87
CA ALA A 45 -2.18 6.89 10.10
C ALA A 45 -1.92 8.02 11.09
N TRP A 46 -1.02 7.83 12.06
CA TRP A 46 -0.84 8.82 13.12
C TRP A 46 0.62 9.00 13.54
N TYR A 47 0.92 10.18 14.07
CA TYR A 47 2.19 10.50 14.69
C TYR A 47 2.01 11.56 15.78
N VAL A 48 3.02 11.67 16.66
CA VAL A 48 3.11 12.76 17.63
C VAL A 48 3.85 13.92 16.97
N ASP A 49 3.17 15.06 16.82
CA ASP A 49 3.79 16.30 16.39
C ASP A 49 4.38 17.02 17.61
N ASN A 50 5.70 16.93 17.78
CA ASN A 50 6.41 17.53 18.89
C ASN A 50 6.36 19.07 18.86
N ALA A 51 6.14 19.70 17.70
CA ALA A 51 6.09 21.15 17.60
C ALA A 51 4.77 21.71 18.15
N SER A 52 3.65 21.05 17.84
CA SER A 52 2.33 21.46 18.34
C SER A 52 1.92 20.77 19.65
N GLY A 53 2.62 19.70 20.06
CA GLY A 53 2.27 18.90 21.24
C GLY A 53 0.91 18.21 21.05
N LYS A 54 0.69 17.64 19.85
CA LYS A 54 -0.56 16.99 19.45
C LYS A 54 -0.29 15.63 18.80
N VAL A 55 -1.31 14.78 18.78
CA VAL A 55 -1.34 13.56 17.96
C VAL A 55 -2.09 13.88 16.67
N VAL A 56 -1.37 13.89 15.56
CA VAL A 56 -1.98 14.08 14.25
C VAL A 56 -2.45 12.73 13.74
N VAL A 57 -3.74 12.60 13.44
CA VAL A 57 -4.34 11.41 12.83
C VAL A 57 -4.79 11.78 11.43
N THR A 58 -4.13 11.23 10.42
CA THR A 58 -4.57 11.34 9.04
C THR A 58 -5.54 10.19 8.75
N VAL A 59 -6.73 10.52 8.26
CA VAL A 59 -7.77 9.57 7.86
C VAL A 59 -7.97 9.64 6.36
N ASP A 60 -8.09 8.48 5.73
CA ASP A 60 -8.33 8.35 4.30
C ASP A 60 -9.83 8.50 3.95
N SER A 61 -10.20 8.41 2.67
CA SER A 61 -11.56 8.65 2.20
C SER A 61 -12.58 7.57 2.61
N THR A 62 -12.14 6.46 3.21
CA THR A 62 -13.00 5.36 3.65
C THR A 62 -13.45 5.47 5.10
N VAL A 63 -12.80 6.32 5.90
CA VAL A 63 -13.12 6.53 7.31
C VAL A 63 -14.33 7.46 7.45
N SER A 64 -15.38 6.95 8.08
CA SER A 64 -16.62 7.68 8.33
C SER A 64 -16.53 8.61 9.54
N GLN A 65 -17.44 9.60 9.63
CA GLN A 65 -17.53 10.47 10.80
C GLN A 65 -17.79 9.70 12.11
N ALA A 66 -18.51 8.59 12.04
CA ALA A 66 -18.78 7.75 13.22
C ALA A 66 -17.50 7.04 13.71
N GLU A 67 -16.62 6.63 12.80
CA GLU A 67 -15.33 6.03 13.14
C GLU A 67 -14.35 7.08 13.68
N ILE A 68 -14.36 8.30 13.14
CA ILE A 68 -13.60 9.43 13.72
C ILE A 68 -14.08 9.72 15.14
N ALA A 69 -15.40 9.79 15.36
CA ALA A 69 -15.97 10.00 16.68
C ALA A 69 -15.60 8.86 17.65
N LYS A 70 -15.47 7.61 17.18
CA LYS A 70 -14.95 6.51 18.01
C LYS A 70 -13.51 6.78 18.46
N ILE A 71 -12.63 7.25 17.59
CA ILE A 71 -11.24 7.61 17.95
C ILE A 71 -11.22 8.70 19.03
N GLU A 72 -12.05 9.73 18.88
CA GLU A 72 -12.18 10.81 19.86
C GLU A 72 -12.73 10.32 21.20
N ASN A 73 -13.74 9.44 21.18
CA ASN A 73 -14.32 8.84 22.38
C ASN A 73 -13.30 7.97 23.15
N GLU A 74 -12.50 7.16 22.45
CA GLU A 74 -11.43 6.37 23.07
C GLU A 74 -10.35 7.26 23.69
N ALA A 75 -10.07 8.44 23.11
CA ALA A 75 -9.13 9.40 23.67
C ALA A 75 -9.65 10.08 24.94
N GLY A 76 -10.97 10.15 25.12
CA GLY A 76 -11.64 10.66 26.31
C GLY A 76 -11.14 12.06 26.71
N ALA A 77 -10.60 12.21 27.92
CA ALA A 77 -10.08 13.49 28.43
C ALA A 77 -8.92 14.08 27.59
N ASN A 78 -8.31 13.25 26.73
CA ASN A 78 -7.22 13.64 25.82
C ASN A 78 -7.70 13.83 24.37
N ALA A 79 -9.00 13.84 24.08
CA ALA A 79 -9.53 14.05 22.72
C ALA A 79 -9.04 15.37 22.10
N ASP A 80 -8.91 16.43 22.91
CA ASP A 80 -8.34 17.72 22.52
C ASP A 80 -6.87 17.63 22.02
N ALA A 81 -6.16 16.53 22.31
CA ALA A 81 -4.81 16.28 21.81
C ALA A 81 -4.79 15.78 20.35
N LEU A 82 -5.94 15.31 19.83
CA LEU A 82 -6.06 14.82 18.47
C LEU A 82 -6.18 15.99 17.47
N VAL A 83 -5.52 15.84 16.34
CA VAL A 83 -5.73 16.68 15.16
C VAL A 83 -6.03 15.74 13.99
N VAL A 84 -7.30 15.67 13.60
CA VAL A 84 -7.73 14.84 12.48
C VAL A 84 -7.50 15.59 11.16
N LYS A 85 -6.77 14.97 10.25
CA LYS A 85 -6.52 15.45 8.88
C LYS A 85 -7.13 14.47 7.89
N HIS A 86 -7.75 14.97 6.83
CA HIS A 86 -8.25 14.12 5.76
C HIS A 86 -7.25 14.10 4.60
N THR A 87 -7.03 12.92 4.04
CA THR A 87 -6.33 12.77 2.75
C THR A 87 -7.30 12.22 1.71
N PRO A 88 -7.23 12.68 0.44
CA PRO A 88 -7.95 12.02 -0.63
C PRO A 88 -7.41 10.59 -0.87
N GLY A 89 -8.27 9.69 -1.35
CA GLY A 89 -7.93 8.31 -1.66
C GLY A 89 -7.97 7.39 -0.44
N LYS A 90 -7.66 6.11 -0.66
CA LYS A 90 -7.62 5.05 0.36
C LYS A 90 -6.17 4.65 0.63
N PHE A 91 -5.79 4.46 1.88
CA PHE A 91 -4.53 3.80 2.21
C PHE A 91 -4.59 2.34 1.75
N SER A 92 -3.74 2.01 0.80
CA SER A 92 -3.58 0.65 0.31
C SER A 92 -2.15 0.19 0.54
N LYS A 93 -2.00 -1.09 0.87
CA LYS A 93 -0.71 -1.75 0.73
C LYS A 93 -0.48 -1.93 -0.75
N LEU A 94 0.57 -1.31 -1.26
CA LEU A 94 1.03 -1.56 -2.61
C LEU A 94 1.47 -3.02 -2.73
N ILE A 95 1.27 -3.61 -3.91
CA ILE A 95 1.79 -4.92 -4.26
C ILE A 95 2.62 -4.81 -5.53
N ALA A 96 3.84 -5.35 -5.47
CA ALA A 96 4.86 -5.30 -6.51
C ALA A 96 5.12 -6.71 -7.10
N GLY A 97 5.84 -6.75 -8.23
CA GLY A 97 6.33 -8.00 -8.79
C GLY A 97 7.22 -8.77 -7.81
N GLY A 98 7.13 -10.09 -7.82
CA GLY A 98 7.80 -11.00 -6.88
C GLY A 98 6.99 -11.32 -5.63
N GLU A 99 6.03 -10.48 -5.22
CA GLU A 99 5.24 -10.70 -4.01
C GLU A 99 4.17 -11.80 -4.18
N ALA A 100 3.69 -12.33 -3.05
CA ALA A 100 2.74 -13.43 -3.02
C ALA A 100 1.33 -12.98 -3.45
N ILE A 101 0.74 -13.75 -4.36
CA ILE A 101 -0.69 -13.72 -4.67
C ILE A 101 -1.30 -15.08 -4.31
N THR A 102 -2.51 -15.07 -3.77
CA THR A 102 -3.14 -16.31 -3.26
C THR A 102 -4.54 -16.52 -3.85
N THR A 103 -4.92 -17.77 -4.03
CA THR A 103 -6.25 -18.20 -4.47
C THR A 103 -6.55 -19.57 -3.87
N GLY A 104 -7.74 -19.80 -3.31
CA GLY A 104 -8.20 -21.15 -2.93
C GLY A 104 -7.24 -22.01 -2.10
N GLY A 105 -6.38 -21.40 -1.26
CA GLY A 105 -5.34 -22.10 -0.48
C GLY A 105 -4.00 -22.30 -1.20
N ALA A 106 -3.88 -21.95 -2.48
CA ALA A 106 -2.64 -21.91 -3.24
C ALA A 106 -1.96 -20.53 -3.17
N ARG A 107 -0.65 -20.53 -3.39
CA ARG A 107 0.20 -19.34 -3.47
C ARG A 107 0.98 -19.35 -4.78
N CYS A 108 0.94 -18.23 -5.50
CA CYS A 108 1.81 -17.93 -6.63
C CYS A 108 2.52 -16.59 -6.39
N SER A 109 3.37 -16.18 -7.33
CA SER A 109 4.01 -14.86 -7.31
C SER A 109 3.40 -13.96 -8.38
N LEU A 110 3.26 -12.67 -8.06
CA LEU A 110 2.97 -11.64 -9.05
C LEU A 110 4.19 -11.49 -9.96
N GLY A 111 4.00 -11.50 -11.27
CA GLY A 111 5.08 -11.23 -12.24
C GLY A 111 5.30 -9.73 -12.38
N PHE A 112 4.37 -9.05 -13.06
CA PHE A 112 4.41 -7.61 -13.29
C PHE A 112 3.02 -6.99 -13.20
N ASN A 113 2.92 -5.80 -12.61
CA ASN A 113 1.74 -4.96 -12.78
C ASN A 113 1.83 -4.22 -14.10
N VAL A 114 0.73 -4.23 -14.86
CA VAL A 114 0.62 -3.62 -16.18
C VAL A 114 -0.69 -2.84 -16.28
N GLN A 115 -0.85 -2.07 -17.36
CA GLN A 115 -2.10 -1.39 -17.66
C GLN A 115 -2.45 -1.48 -19.14
N ASP A 116 -3.74 -1.46 -19.45
CA ASP A 116 -4.20 -1.27 -20.82
C ASP A 116 -4.17 0.21 -21.24
N GLY A 117 -4.56 0.50 -22.48
CA GLY A 117 -4.63 1.86 -23.02
C GLY A 117 -5.68 2.75 -22.36
N ALA A 118 -6.65 2.18 -21.64
CA ALA A 118 -7.66 2.91 -20.87
C ALA A 118 -7.20 3.18 -19.41
N GLY A 119 -6.05 2.66 -19.01
CA GLY A 119 -5.51 2.80 -17.66
C GLY A 119 -6.01 1.74 -16.67
N THR A 120 -6.74 0.72 -17.11
CA THR A 120 -7.15 -0.40 -16.25
C THR A 120 -5.91 -1.17 -15.80
N LYS A 121 -5.79 -1.43 -14.50
CA LYS A 121 -4.63 -2.13 -13.91
C LYS A 121 -4.83 -3.64 -13.89
N TYR A 122 -3.79 -4.35 -14.30
CA TYR A 122 -3.73 -5.82 -14.29
C TYR A 122 -2.41 -6.29 -13.66
N ALA A 123 -2.40 -7.52 -13.19
CA ALA A 123 -1.22 -8.27 -12.83
C ALA A 123 -1.03 -9.42 -13.82
N LEU A 124 0.20 -9.57 -14.33
CA LEU A 124 0.65 -10.73 -15.08
C LEU A 124 1.22 -11.76 -14.12
N THR A 125 0.87 -13.02 -14.31
CA THR A 125 1.42 -14.18 -13.61
C THR A 125 1.44 -15.39 -14.54
N ALA A 126 1.72 -16.59 -14.04
CA ALA A 126 1.70 -17.82 -14.82
C ALA A 126 0.26 -18.30 -15.09
N GLY A 127 0.03 -18.92 -16.25
CA GLY A 127 -1.27 -19.46 -16.66
C GLY A 127 -1.67 -20.66 -15.82
N HIS A 128 -0.71 -21.53 -15.48
CA HIS A 128 -0.96 -22.66 -14.58
C HIS A 128 -1.42 -22.20 -13.19
N CYS A 129 -0.97 -21.03 -12.73
CA CYS A 129 -1.47 -20.41 -11.50
C CYS A 129 -2.93 -20.02 -11.66
N THR A 130 -3.27 -19.25 -12.71
CA THR A 130 -4.65 -18.77 -12.93
C THR A 130 -5.64 -19.89 -13.27
N ASN A 131 -5.18 -21.09 -13.62
CA ASN A 131 -6.02 -22.28 -13.77
C ASN A 131 -6.44 -22.90 -12.41
N ILE A 132 -5.75 -22.58 -11.31
CA ILE A 132 -6.13 -23.03 -9.95
C ILE A 132 -7.46 -22.37 -9.52
N GLY A 133 -7.65 -21.10 -9.88
CA GLY A 133 -8.84 -20.34 -9.49
C GLY A 133 -8.93 -18.98 -10.18
N SER A 134 -10.16 -18.48 -10.29
CA SER A 134 -10.46 -17.18 -10.92
C SER A 134 -10.43 -16.01 -9.94
N SER A 135 -10.53 -16.26 -8.63
CA SER A 135 -10.53 -15.21 -7.59
C SER A 135 -9.20 -15.22 -6.83
N TRP A 136 -8.52 -14.09 -6.81
CA TRP A 136 -7.20 -13.89 -6.22
C TRP A 136 -7.25 -12.81 -5.14
N SER A 137 -6.28 -12.83 -4.22
CA SER A 137 -6.12 -11.81 -3.17
C SER A 137 -6.05 -10.36 -3.69
N ILE A 138 -5.74 -10.17 -4.97
CA ILE A 138 -5.59 -8.87 -5.62
C ILE A 138 -6.69 -8.56 -6.64
N GLY A 139 -7.60 -9.49 -6.94
CA GLY A 139 -8.62 -9.30 -7.97
C GLY A 139 -9.03 -10.58 -8.67
N THR A 140 -9.44 -10.48 -9.94
CA THR A 140 -10.08 -11.59 -10.66
C THR A 140 -9.35 -11.87 -11.97
N THR A 141 -9.13 -13.14 -12.30
CA THR A 141 -8.58 -13.57 -13.58
C THR A 141 -9.48 -13.11 -14.74
N THR A 142 -8.89 -12.45 -15.72
CA THR A 142 -9.56 -12.00 -16.96
C THR A 142 -8.95 -12.61 -18.23
N GLY A 143 -7.83 -13.31 -18.11
CA GLY A 143 -7.21 -14.07 -19.19
C GLY A 143 -6.26 -15.12 -18.65
N SER A 144 -6.16 -16.26 -19.33
CA SER A 144 -5.22 -17.34 -19.01
C SER A 144 -4.92 -18.12 -20.30
N SER A 145 -3.68 -18.59 -20.45
CA SER A 145 -3.28 -19.54 -21.48
C SER A 145 -2.30 -20.54 -20.86
N PHE A 146 -2.77 -21.77 -20.66
CA PHE A 146 -2.00 -22.94 -20.25
C PHE A 146 -2.81 -24.22 -20.51
N PRO A 147 -2.23 -25.28 -21.12
CA PRO A 147 -0.86 -25.37 -21.64
C PRO A 147 -0.70 -24.67 -23.01
N GLY A 148 0.39 -24.94 -23.74
CA GLY A 148 0.80 -24.27 -24.97
C GLY A 148 1.65 -23.03 -24.68
N ASN A 149 1.05 -22.07 -23.96
CA ASN A 149 1.74 -20.97 -23.30
C ASN A 149 1.65 -21.15 -21.77
N ASP A 150 2.22 -20.21 -21.02
CA ASP A 150 2.05 -20.15 -19.56
C ASP A 150 1.98 -18.69 -19.07
N TYR A 151 0.85 -18.03 -19.34
CA TYR A 151 0.58 -16.69 -18.81
C TYR A 151 -0.86 -16.56 -18.31
N GLY A 152 -1.03 -15.73 -17.28
CA GLY A 152 -2.29 -15.37 -16.65
C GLY A 152 -2.39 -13.86 -16.46
N ILE A 153 -3.60 -13.34 -16.56
CA ILE A 153 -3.92 -11.92 -16.43
C ILE A 153 -5.00 -11.78 -15.36
N ILE A 154 -4.69 -11.07 -14.28
CA ILE A 154 -5.60 -10.78 -13.18
C ILE A 154 -5.91 -9.30 -13.20
N ARG A 155 -7.19 -8.92 -13.30
CA ARG A 155 -7.61 -7.52 -13.15
C ARG A 155 -7.62 -7.15 -11.68
N HIS A 156 -6.94 -6.06 -11.32
CA HIS A 156 -6.90 -5.56 -9.94
C HIS A 156 -8.29 -5.12 -9.48
N SER A 157 -8.66 -5.51 -8.25
CA SER A 157 -9.84 -4.98 -7.57
C SER A 157 -9.61 -3.58 -6.99
N ASP A 158 -8.37 -3.29 -6.58
CA ASP A 158 -7.89 -1.97 -6.17
C ASP A 158 -6.75 -1.51 -7.10
N PRO A 159 -7.05 -0.73 -8.16
CA PRO A 159 -6.04 -0.23 -9.08
C PRO A 159 -4.95 0.61 -8.41
N GLY A 160 -5.24 1.24 -7.26
CA GLY A 160 -4.28 2.06 -6.51
C GLY A 160 -3.19 1.23 -5.83
N ALA A 161 -3.39 -0.08 -5.67
CA ALA A 161 -2.42 -0.98 -5.06
C ALA A 161 -1.36 -1.51 -6.06
N ALA A 162 -1.55 -1.33 -7.37
CA ALA A 162 -0.69 -1.91 -8.40
C ALA A 162 0.64 -1.15 -8.55
N ASP A 163 1.67 -1.57 -7.80
CA ASP A 163 3.02 -1.01 -7.89
C ASP A 163 3.73 -1.52 -9.15
N GLY A 164 4.16 -0.61 -10.04
CA GLY A 164 4.85 -0.96 -11.28
C GLY A 164 6.26 -1.53 -11.10
N ARG A 165 6.75 -1.64 -9.86
CA ARG A 165 8.10 -2.12 -9.53
C ARG A 165 8.12 -3.62 -9.21
N VAL A 166 9.32 -4.17 -9.10
CA VAL A 166 9.59 -5.54 -8.62
C VAL A 166 10.28 -5.47 -7.27
N TYR A 167 9.81 -6.22 -6.27
CA TYR A 167 10.40 -6.26 -4.95
C TYR A 167 11.72 -7.05 -4.95
N LEU A 168 12.76 -6.49 -4.32
CA LEU A 168 14.11 -7.08 -4.28
C LEU A 168 14.39 -7.88 -3.00
N TYR A 169 13.40 -8.05 -2.12
CA TYR A 169 13.53 -8.80 -0.85
C TYR A 169 14.56 -8.24 0.14
N ASN A 170 15.01 -7.00 -0.05
CA ASN A 170 15.94 -6.29 0.84
C ASN A 170 15.38 -4.93 1.31
N GLY A 171 14.06 -4.74 1.23
CA GLY A 171 13.40 -3.44 1.46
C GLY A 171 13.45 -2.48 0.26
N GLY A 172 14.21 -2.82 -0.80
CA GLY A 172 14.28 -2.08 -2.06
C GLY A 172 13.38 -2.64 -3.16
N TYR A 173 13.22 -1.83 -4.21
CA TYR A 173 12.38 -2.14 -5.38
C TYR A 173 13.12 -1.76 -6.67
N GLN A 174 12.97 -2.59 -7.70
CA GLN A 174 13.45 -2.32 -9.05
C GLN A 174 12.33 -1.72 -9.89
N GLU A 175 12.54 -0.52 -10.42
CA GLU A 175 11.64 0.09 -11.40
C GLU A 175 11.70 -0.67 -12.73
N ILE A 176 10.52 -0.93 -13.31
CA ILE A 176 10.38 -1.61 -14.60
C ILE A 176 9.91 -0.58 -15.62
N THR A 177 10.78 -0.25 -16.57
CA THR A 177 10.54 0.82 -17.55
C THR A 177 10.21 0.29 -18.94
N THR A 178 10.67 -0.92 -19.28
CA THR A 178 10.49 -1.51 -20.61
C THR A 178 10.39 -3.03 -20.53
N ALA A 179 9.76 -3.64 -21.53
CA ALA A 179 9.91 -5.05 -21.85
C ALA A 179 10.78 -5.18 -23.10
N ALA A 180 11.59 -6.24 -23.18
CA ALA A 180 12.49 -6.50 -24.30
C ALA A 180 12.64 -8.00 -24.54
N ASP A 181 13.00 -8.37 -25.76
CA ASP A 181 13.33 -9.75 -26.09
C ASP A 181 14.66 -10.17 -25.44
N PRO A 182 14.72 -11.38 -24.86
CA PRO A 182 15.94 -11.90 -24.23
C PRO A 182 17.00 -12.29 -25.26
N SER A 183 18.26 -12.30 -24.84
CA SER A 183 19.38 -12.88 -25.59
C SER A 183 20.13 -13.91 -24.76
N VAL A 184 20.65 -14.97 -25.39
CA VAL A 184 21.47 -15.97 -24.71
C VAL A 184 22.72 -15.30 -24.13
N GLY A 185 23.04 -15.59 -22.87
CA GLY A 185 24.12 -14.96 -22.12
C GLY A 185 23.71 -13.68 -21.37
N GLN A 186 22.51 -13.14 -21.62
CA GLN A 186 22.01 -11.98 -20.88
C GLN A 186 21.86 -12.29 -19.39
N SER A 187 22.36 -11.39 -18.55
CA SER A 187 22.15 -11.48 -17.10
C SER A 187 20.69 -11.14 -16.76
N VAL A 188 20.11 -11.94 -15.88
CA VAL A 188 18.72 -11.81 -15.46
C VAL A 188 18.57 -12.06 -13.96
N GLN A 189 17.52 -11.50 -13.39
CA GLN A 189 17.09 -11.77 -12.02
C GLN A 189 15.62 -12.23 -12.02
N ARG A 190 15.29 -13.09 -11.07
CA ARG A 190 13.92 -13.52 -10.78
C ARG A 190 13.61 -13.20 -9.34
N SER A 191 12.46 -12.57 -9.11
CA SER A 191 11.91 -12.35 -7.77
C SER A 191 10.66 -13.21 -7.59
N GLY A 192 10.51 -13.87 -6.44
CA GLY A 192 9.31 -14.66 -6.17
C GLY A 192 9.10 -14.99 -4.69
N SER A 193 7.84 -15.22 -4.33
CA SER A 193 7.38 -15.35 -2.94
C SER A 193 7.89 -16.55 -2.15
N THR A 194 8.49 -17.53 -2.82
CA THR A 194 9.04 -18.73 -2.18
C THR A 194 10.50 -18.57 -1.80
N THR A 195 11.35 -18.18 -2.75
CA THR A 195 12.81 -18.19 -2.60
C THR A 195 13.44 -16.79 -2.63
N GLY A 196 12.64 -15.75 -2.91
CA GLY A 196 13.10 -14.37 -2.95
C GLY A 196 13.75 -14.02 -4.29
N LEU A 197 14.80 -13.19 -4.23
CA LEU A 197 15.52 -12.68 -5.39
C LEU A 197 16.72 -13.59 -5.72
N HIS A 198 16.78 -14.08 -6.95
CA HIS A 198 17.90 -14.86 -7.48
C HIS A 198 18.40 -14.30 -8.80
N GLY A 199 19.71 -14.38 -9.03
CA GLY A 199 20.37 -13.95 -10.27
C GLY A 199 20.93 -15.12 -11.06
N GLY A 200 21.14 -14.88 -12.35
CA GLY A 200 21.74 -15.83 -13.28
C GLY A 200 21.79 -15.26 -14.68
N SER A 201 21.66 -16.13 -15.68
CA SER A 201 21.72 -15.78 -17.09
C SER A 201 20.76 -16.61 -17.93
N VAL A 202 20.34 -16.06 -19.07
CA VAL A 202 19.65 -16.80 -20.13
C VAL A 202 20.60 -17.81 -20.75
N THR A 203 20.18 -19.07 -20.84
CA THR A 203 20.97 -20.18 -21.40
C THR A 203 20.40 -20.73 -22.70
N GLY A 204 19.13 -20.42 -23.00
CA GLY A 204 18.47 -20.86 -24.23
C GLY A 204 17.18 -20.10 -24.48
N LEU A 205 16.74 -20.08 -25.73
CA LEU A 205 15.50 -19.45 -26.19
C LEU A 205 14.64 -20.49 -26.92
N ASN A 206 13.33 -20.24 -26.98
CA ASN A 206 12.36 -21.16 -27.58
C ASN A 206 12.41 -22.58 -26.98
N ALA A 207 12.62 -22.65 -25.65
CA ALA A 207 12.60 -23.90 -24.92
C ALA A 207 11.17 -24.45 -24.84
N THR A 208 11.07 -25.77 -24.77
CA THR A 208 9.81 -26.50 -24.61
C THR A 208 9.90 -27.38 -23.38
N VAL A 209 8.89 -27.31 -22.53
CA VAL A 209 8.74 -28.16 -21.32
C VAL A 209 7.50 -29.02 -21.50
N ASN A 210 7.65 -30.32 -21.21
CA ASN A 210 6.53 -31.26 -21.15
C ASN A 210 6.25 -31.56 -19.67
N TYR A 211 5.14 -31.03 -19.15
CA TYR A 211 4.68 -31.25 -17.77
C TYR A 211 3.90 -32.58 -17.61
N GLY A 212 3.95 -33.47 -18.61
CA GLY A 212 3.25 -34.74 -18.57
C GLY A 212 1.74 -34.55 -18.74
N ALA A 213 0.97 -34.99 -17.74
CA ALA A 213 -0.49 -34.88 -17.78
C ALA A 213 -0.99 -33.42 -17.86
N ASP A 214 -0.19 -32.47 -17.36
CA ASP A 214 -0.54 -31.04 -17.36
C ASP A 214 -0.24 -30.33 -18.69
N GLY A 215 0.38 -31.04 -19.65
CA GLY A 215 0.55 -30.59 -21.04
C GLY A 215 1.96 -30.07 -21.39
N ILE A 216 2.09 -29.57 -22.62
CA ILE A 216 3.35 -29.09 -23.19
C ILE A 216 3.29 -27.57 -23.34
N VAL A 217 4.34 -26.88 -22.90
CA VAL A 217 4.51 -25.43 -23.05
C VAL A 217 5.75 -25.17 -23.89
N SER A 218 5.66 -24.26 -24.87
CA SER A 218 6.73 -23.96 -25.82
C SER A 218 6.99 -22.45 -25.91
N GLY A 219 8.06 -22.03 -26.58
CA GLY A 219 8.41 -20.61 -26.71
C GLY A 219 9.04 -20.01 -25.45
N LEU A 220 9.53 -20.84 -24.52
CA LEU A 220 10.03 -20.39 -23.22
C LEU A 220 11.47 -19.87 -23.28
N ILE A 221 11.82 -19.07 -22.28
CA ILE A 221 13.18 -18.63 -22.00
C ILE A 221 13.79 -19.61 -21.00
N GLN A 222 14.91 -20.24 -21.35
CA GLN A 222 15.66 -21.07 -20.41
C GLN A 222 16.69 -20.21 -19.68
N THR A 223 16.75 -20.36 -18.35
CA THR A 223 17.76 -19.71 -17.51
C THR A 223 18.39 -20.72 -16.56
N ASN A 224 19.51 -20.34 -15.93
CA ASN A 224 20.11 -21.08 -14.81
C ASN A 224 19.75 -20.47 -13.44
N VAL A 225 18.71 -19.62 -13.38
CA VAL A 225 18.25 -19.01 -12.12
C VAL A 225 17.44 -20.04 -11.33
N CYS A 226 17.80 -20.26 -10.06
CA CYS A 226 17.09 -21.21 -9.22
C CYS A 226 15.66 -20.74 -8.91
N ALA A 227 14.68 -21.61 -9.14
CA ALA A 227 13.27 -21.33 -8.86
C ALA A 227 12.84 -21.83 -7.47
N GLU A 228 13.37 -22.98 -7.05
CA GLU A 228 13.03 -23.69 -5.81
C GLU A 228 14.31 -24.03 -5.03
N PRO A 229 14.24 -24.31 -3.71
CA PRO A 229 15.37 -24.81 -2.93
C PRO A 229 15.88 -26.17 -3.39
#